data_AF-A0A3A4PW57-F1
#
_entry.id   AF-A0A3A4PW57-F1
#
_cell.length_a   1.000
_cell.length_b   1.000
_cell.length_c   1.000
_cell.angle_alpha   90.00
_cell.angle_beta   90.00
_cell.angle_gamma   90.00
#
_symmetry.space_group_name_H-M   'P 1'
#
loop_
_entity.id
_entity.type
_entity.pdbx_description
1 polymer ?
#
loop_
_entity_poly.entity_id
_entity_poly.type
_entity_poly.pdbx_seq_one_letter_code
_entity_poly.pdbx_strand_id
1 'polypeptide(L)'
;MAEGNSWFQTLYTELILRDLFGKIVPKAIALGALLQLFGAQLPTQAASLDSWPGFLFAGLAAGASWLTGFALQGLGEWVGLIRYFPSALDRVGWKTIAEKPLTDETLAGATMQEDVTHTREERYQEFLDDWRKTEKKPGQVQQGERFVVIKEACGNGFIALSLAIPLFVVSRLANAATVKQVVGLAVVVGITLCLREMHFIHVKRQFVYYVQVMRP
;
A
#
# COMPACT_ATOMS: atom_id res chain seq x y z
N MET A 1 20.13 20.98 18.53
CA MET A 1 20.09 20.35 17.19
C MET A 1 19.06 21.11 16.38
N ALA A 2 19.39 21.52 15.16
CA ALA A 2 18.66 22.57 14.43
C ALA A 2 17.19 22.20 14.14
N GLU A 3 16.26 23.01 14.66
CA GLU A 3 14.80 22.88 14.50
C GLU A 3 14.31 23.18 13.07
N GLY A 4 15.16 23.73 12.20
CA GLY A 4 14.78 24.23 10.88
C GLY A 4 14.40 23.18 9.82
N ASN A 5 14.73 21.91 10.03
CA ASN A 5 14.47 20.84 9.04
C ASN A 5 13.19 20.01 9.32
N SER A 6 12.48 20.27 10.42
CA SER A 6 11.34 19.43 10.83
C SER A 6 10.16 19.53 9.85
N TRP A 7 9.76 20.75 9.47
CA TRP A 7 8.61 20.97 8.59
C TRP A 7 8.82 20.38 7.18
N PHE A 8 10.03 20.51 6.62
CA PHE A 8 10.37 19.92 5.33
C PHE A 8 10.34 18.40 5.39
N GLN A 9 10.86 17.81 6.48
CA GLN A 9 10.85 16.37 6.65
C GLN A 9 9.43 15.81 6.79
N THR A 10 8.56 16.51 7.53
CA THR A 10 7.12 16.19 7.61
C THR A 10 6.46 16.31 6.25
N LEU A 11 6.63 17.44 5.56
CA LEU A 11 6.07 17.65 4.22
C LEU A 11 6.54 16.57 3.22
N TYR A 12 7.83 16.30 3.19
CA TYR A 12 8.41 15.33 2.27
C TYR A 12 7.97 13.89 2.59
N THR A 13 7.98 13.49 3.87
CA THR A 13 7.67 12.10 4.25
C THR A 13 6.17 11.84 4.21
N GLU A 14 5.37 12.75 4.78
CA GLU A 14 3.93 12.55 4.94
C GLU A 14 3.14 12.93 3.70
N LEU A 15 3.46 14.06 3.04
CA LEU A 15 2.70 14.50 1.88
C LEU A 15 3.28 13.91 0.59
N ILE A 16 4.56 14.13 0.33
CA ILE A 16 5.16 13.76 -0.96
C ILE A 16 5.32 12.23 -1.06
N LEU A 17 6.06 11.60 -0.16
CA LEU A 17 6.32 10.17 -0.27
C LEU A 17 5.06 9.33 0.00
N ARG A 18 4.36 9.58 1.11
CA ARG A 18 3.20 8.76 1.49
C ARG A 18 1.98 9.07 0.63
N ASP A 19 1.55 10.32 0.58
CA ASP A 19 0.26 10.64 -0.04
C ASP A 19 0.38 10.78 -1.57
N LEU A 20 1.41 11.44 -2.10
CA LEU A 20 1.59 11.56 -3.55
C LEU A 20 2.09 10.24 -4.17
N PHE A 21 3.27 9.74 -3.77
CA PHE A 21 3.85 8.54 -4.40
C PHE A 21 3.23 7.23 -3.91
N GLY A 22 2.86 7.14 -2.64
CA GLY A 22 2.26 5.93 -2.07
C GLY A 22 0.78 5.75 -2.40
N LYS A 23 0.05 6.86 -2.59
CA LYS A 23 -1.40 6.83 -2.85
C LYS A 23 -1.73 7.38 -4.24
N ILE A 24 -1.47 8.65 -4.52
CA ILE A 24 -2.02 9.30 -5.72
C ILE A 24 -1.44 8.71 -7.02
N VAL A 25 -0.12 8.61 -7.16
CA VAL A 25 0.54 8.22 -8.42
C VAL A 25 0.15 6.82 -8.90
N PRO A 26 0.24 5.74 -8.08
CA PRO A 26 -0.19 4.41 -8.51
C PRO A 26 -1.67 4.38 -8.94
N LYS A 27 -2.51 5.11 -8.20
CA LYS A 27 -3.94 5.15 -8.45
C LYS A 27 -4.29 5.94 -9.70
N ALA A 28 -3.54 6.99 -10.01
CA ALA A 28 -3.67 7.74 -11.26
C ALA A 28 -3.31 6.86 -12.48
N ILE A 29 -2.30 5.99 -12.34
CA ILE A 29 -1.96 4.99 -13.38
C ILE A 29 -3.14 4.03 -13.59
N ALA A 30 -3.73 3.49 -12.51
CA ALA A 30 -4.88 2.61 -12.59
C ALA A 30 -6.10 3.32 -13.22
N LEU A 31 -6.39 4.55 -12.79
CA LEU A 31 -7.49 5.36 -13.33
C LEU A 31 -7.27 5.66 -14.82
N GLY A 32 -6.05 6.00 -15.22
CA GLY A 32 -5.71 6.21 -16.63
C GLY A 32 -5.93 4.95 -17.48
N ALA A 33 -5.55 3.78 -16.97
CA ALA A 33 -5.81 2.51 -17.65
C ALA A 33 -7.32 2.21 -17.77
N LEU A 34 -8.11 2.51 -16.73
CA LEU A 34 -9.56 2.37 -16.75
C LEU A 34 -10.21 3.33 -17.77
N LEU A 35 -9.82 4.60 -17.77
CA LEU A 35 -10.35 5.58 -18.72
C LEU A 35 -10.06 5.18 -20.17
N GLN A 36 -8.87 4.65 -20.46
CA GLN A 36 -8.54 4.14 -21.79
C GLN A 36 -9.44 2.96 -22.21
N LEU A 37 -9.83 2.08 -21.29
CA LEU A 37 -10.76 0.98 -21.59
C LEU A 37 -12.11 1.48 -22.10
N PHE A 38 -12.62 2.57 -21.52
CA PHE A 38 -13.89 3.17 -21.91
C PHE A 38 -13.77 4.14 -23.09
N GLY A 39 -12.61 4.19 -23.76
CA GLY A 39 -12.36 5.11 -24.87
C GLY A 39 -12.32 6.59 -24.46
N ALA A 40 -12.25 6.87 -23.15
CA ALA A 40 -12.17 8.25 -22.67
C ALA A 40 -10.77 8.80 -22.97
N GLN A 41 -10.73 9.86 -23.79
CA GLN A 41 -9.52 10.62 -24.01
C GLN A 41 -9.40 11.68 -22.91
N LEU A 42 -8.24 11.74 -22.24
CA LEU A 42 -7.97 12.85 -21.35
C LEU A 42 -7.91 14.13 -22.19
N PRO A 43 -8.68 15.18 -21.84
CA PRO A 43 -8.67 16.42 -22.59
C PRO A 43 -7.26 17.01 -22.60
N THR A 44 -6.60 16.99 -23.76
CA THR A 44 -5.23 17.50 -23.93
C THR A 44 -5.12 18.99 -23.62
N GLN A 45 -6.21 19.73 -23.80
CA GLN A 45 -6.32 21.15 -23.45
C GLN A 45 -6.37 21.41 -21.93
N ALA A 46 -6.79 20.42 -21.13
CA ALA A 46 -6.77 20.52 -19.67
C ALA A 46 -5.40 20.19 -19.05
N ALA A 47 -4.40 19.87 -19.88
CA ALA A 47 -3.07 19.50 -19.42
C ALA A 47 -2.18 20.71 -19.04
N SER A 48 -2.57 21.93 -19.40
CA SER A 48 -1.82 23.13 -18.97
C SER A 48 -2.19 23.51 -17.55
N LEU A 49 -1.25 23.27 -16.63
CA LEU A 49 -1.32 23.73 -15.23
C LEU A 49 -1.25 25.26 -15.11
N ASP A 50 -0.91 25.97 -16.18
CA ASP A 50 -0.85 27.44 -16.22
C ASP A 50 -2.25 28.08 -16.29
N SER A 51 -3.28 27.27 -16.54
CA SER A 51 -4.67 27.72 -16.59
C SER A 51 -5.44 27.30 -15.34
N TRP A 52 -6.31 28.18 -14.82
CA TRP A 52 -7.19 27.84 -13.70
C TRP A 52 -8.05 26.59 -13.95
N PRO A 53 -8.66 26.40 -15.15
CA PRO A 53 -9.37 25.16 -15.47
C PRO A 53 -8.47 23.92 -15.44
N GLY A 54 -7.22 24.02 -15.92
CA GLY A 54 -6.27 22.92 -15.87
C GLY A 54 -5.85 22.55 -14.45
N PHE A 55 -5.63 23.56 -13.59
CA PHE A 55 -5.35 23.34 -12.17
C PHE A 55 -6.52 22.65 -11.45
N LEU A 56 -7.75 23.12 -11.66
CA LEU A 56 -8.95 22.48 -11.11
C LEU A 56 -9.12 21.05 -11.61
N PHE A 57 -8.91 20.81 -12.91
CA PHE A 57 -8.94 19.47 -13.49
C PHE A 57 -7.90 18.56 -12.84
N ALA A 58 -6.66 19.02 -12.66
CA ALA A 58 -5.61 18.26 -12.00
C ALA A 58 -5.98 17.93 -10.55
N GLY A 59 -6.57 18.87 -9.80
CA GLY A 59 -7.08 18.65 -8.45
C GLY A 59 -8.19 17.58 -8.41
N LEU A 60 -9.17 17.67 -9.33
CA LEU A 60 -10.24 16.68 -9.44
C LEU A 60 -9.71 15.30 -9.84
N ALA A 61 -8.76 15.23 -10.79
CA ALA A 61 -8.13 13.99 -11.21
C ALA A 61 -7.34 13.35 -10.07
N ALA A 62 -6.63 14.15 -9.27
CA ALA A 62 -5.93 13.67 -8.07
C ALA A 62 -6.92 13.14 -7.02
N GLY A 63 -8.02 13.86 -6.76
CA GLY A 63 -9.08 13.41 -5.85
C GLY A 63 -9.75 12.12 -6.31
N ALA A 64 -10.10 12.03 -7.59
CA ALA A 64 -10.67 10.83 -8.19
C ALA A 64 -9.69 9.65 -8.13
N SER A 65 -8.41 9.88 -8.39
CA SER A 65 -7.36 8.87 -8.25
C SER A 65 -7.27 8.39 -6.80
N TRP A 66 -7.27 9.31 -5.84
CA TRP A 66 -7.23 8.98 -4.41
C TRP A 66 -8.40 8.08 -3.99
N LEU A 67 -9.64 8.48 -4.32
CA LEU A 67 -10.87 7.70 -4.06
C LEU A 67 -10.83 6.34 -4.73
N THR A 68 -10.44 6.28 -6.01
CA THR A 68 -10.34 5.04 -6.77
C THR A 68 -9.47 4.05 -6.03
N GLY A 69 -8.29 4.45 -5.56
CA GLY A 69 -7.47 3.49 -4.85
C GLY A 69 -7.85 3.21 -3.42
N PHE A 70 -8.70 4.01 -2.76
CA PHE A 70 -9.35 3.53 -1.53
C PHE A 70 -10.28 2.36 -1.85
N ALA A 71 -11.08 2.48 -2.90
CA ALA A 71 -11.93 1.39 -3.35
C ALA A 71 -11.11 0.16 -3.78
N LEU A 72 -10.03 0.36 -4.53
CA LEU A 72 -9.17 -0.73 -4.98
C LEU A 72 -8.42 -1.39 -3.82
N GLN A 73 -7.92 -0.61 -2.85
CA GLN A 73 -7.30 -1.16 -1.65
C GLN A 73 -8.31 -2.00 -0.87
N GLY A 74 -9.51 -1.47 -0.62
CA GLY A 74 -10.58 -2.21 0.07
C GLY A 74 -10.95 -3.51 -0.63
N LEU A 75 -11.03 -3.49 -1.97
CA LEU A 75 -11.27 -4.70 -2.76
C LEU A 75 -10.11 -5.69 -2.68
N GLY A 76 -8.87 -5.20 -2.75
CA GLY A 76 -7.67 -6.02 -2.61
C GLY A 76 -7.57 -6.67 -1.24
N GLU A 77 -7.96 -5.97 -0.17
CA GLU A 77 -8.04 -6.51 1.19
C GLU A 77 -9.18 -7.53 1.33
N TRP A 78 -10.36 -7.23 0.77
CA TRP A 78 -11.51 -8.13 0.78
C TRP A 78 -11.24 -9.47 0.08
N VAL A 79 -10.55 -9.45 -1.06
CA VAL A 79 -10.13 -10.67 -1.78
C VAL A 79 -8.87 -11.30 -1.16
N GLY A 80 -8.19 -10.60 -0.24
CA GLY A 80 -6.97 -11.08 0.42
C GLY A 80 -5.71 -11.01 -0.44
N LEU A 81 -5.74 -10.23 -1.54
CA LEU A 81 -4.61 -9.96 -2.43
C LEU A 81 -3.52 -9.11 -1.76
N ILE A 82 -3.95 -8.15 -0.94
CA ILE A 82 -3.11 -7.39 -0.03
C ILE A 82 -3.59 -7.61 1.39
N ARG A 83 -2.72 -7.38 2.37
CA ARG A 83 -3.09 -7.50 3.79
C ARG A 83 -2.50 -6.33 4.54
N TYR A 84 -3.33 -5.63 5.28
CA TYR A 84 -2.86 -4.52 6.09
C TYR A 84 -2.03 -4.99 7.31
N PHE A 85 -2.25 -6.23 7.74
CA PHE A 85 -1.62 -6.84 8.91
C PHE A 85 -1.31 -8.34 8.68
N PRO A 86 -0.26 -8.87 9.33
CA PRO A 86 0.20 -10.23 9.08
C PRO A 86 -0.79 -11.26 9.59
N SER A 87 -0.85 -12.41 8.91
CA SER A 87 -1.68 -13.55 9.35
C SER A 87 -1.20 -14.23 10.62
N ALA A 88 -0.01 -13.88 11.11
CA ALA A 88 0.51 -14.37 12.39
C ALA A 88 -0.37 -13.94 13.57
N LEU A 89 -0.90 -12.71 13.53
CA LEU A 89 -1.87 -12.20 14.51
C LEU A 89 -3.10 -13.10 14.62
N ASP A 90 -3.55 -13.65 13.49
CA ASP A 90 -4.75 -14.49 13.44
C ASP A 90 -4.55 -15.85 14.09
N ARG A 91 -3.31 -16.33 14.22
CA ARG A 91 -3.01 -17.68 14.71
C ARG A 91 -2.56 -17.71 16.16
N VAL A 92 -1.72 -16.75 16.56
CA VAL A 92 -0.98 -16.82 17.85
C VAL A 92 -1.43 -15.75 18.85
N GLY A 93 -2.10 -14.69 18.39
CA GLY A 93 -2.32 -13.48 19.17
C GLY A 93 -1.02 -12.68 19.39
N TRP A 94 -1.12 -11.35 19.46
CA TRP A 94 0.06 -10.50 19.58
C TRP A 94 0.71 -10.52 20.97
N LYS A 95 -0.06 -10.81 22.03
CA LYS A 95 0.45 -10.87 23.41
C LYS A 95 1.44 -12.03 23.58
N THR A 96 1.08 -13.22 23.09
CA THR A 96 1.98 -14.39 23.03
C THR A 96 3.27 -14.10 22.25
N ILE A 97 3.13 -13.32 21.18
CA ILE A 97 4.23 -12.87 20.32
C ILE A 97 5.14 -11.84 21.02
N ALA A 98 4.58 -11.00 21.89
CA ALA A 98 5.36 -10.06 22.68
C ALA A 98 6.23 -10.81 23.70
N GLU A 99 5.73 -11.88 24.31
CA GLU A 99 6.44 -12.65 25.33
C GLU A 99 7.56 -13.56 24.78
N LYS A 100 7.41 -14.13 23.58
CA LYS A 100 8.37 -15.09 23.00
C LYS A 100 8.91 -14.62 21.65
N PRO A 101 10.21 -14.79 21.35
CA PRO A 101 10.75 -14.47 20.01
C PRO A 101 9.99 -15.23 18.93
N LEU A 102 9.52 -14.52 17.89
CA LEU A 102 8.97 -15.17 16.69
C LEU A 102 10.10 -15.95 16.00
N THR A 103 10.12 -17.25 16.20
CA THR A 103 10.82 -18.17 15.29
C THR A 103 9.85 -18.63 14.21
N ASP A 104 10.36 -19.02 13.04
CA ASP A 104 9.52 -19.60 12.00
C ASP A 104 8.82 -20.89 12.51
N GLU A 105 9.42 -21.59 13.48
CA GLU A 105 8.81 -22.71 14.22
C GLU A 105 7.61 -22.27 15.07
N THR A 106 7.68 -21.12 15.75
CA THR A 106 6.57 -20.57 16.54
C THR A 106 5.38 -20.21 15.64
N LEU A 107 5.67 -19.70 14.43
CA LEU A 107 4.64 -19.42 13.42
C LEU A 107 4.03 -20.70 12.83
N ALA A 108 4.84 -21.74 12.63
CA ALA A 108 4.40 -23.02 12.05
C ALA A 108 3.60 -23.88 13.04
N GLY A 109 3.98 -23.85 14.32
CA GLY A 109 3.36 -24.63 15.40
C GLY A 109 2.14 -23.98 16.05
N ALA A 110 1.83 -22.72 15.73
CA ALA A 110 0.63 -22.07 16.22
C ALA A 110 -0.61 -22.67 15.56
N THR A 111 -1.26 -23.59 16.27
CA THR A 111 -2.64 -23.99 15.98
C THR A 111 -3.52 -22.75 16.13
N MET A 112 -4.44 -22.56 15.19
CA MET A 112 -5.37 -21.44 15.21
C MET A 112 -6.20 -21.54 16.49
N GLN A 113 -5.80 -20.77 17.51
CA GLN A 113 -6.57 -20.69 18.74
C GLN A 113 -7.75 -19.81 18.37
N GLU A 114 -8.88 -20.47 18.10
CA GLU A 114 -10.16 -19.83 17.78
C GLU A 114 -10.66 -19.09 19.03
N ASP A 115 -10.06 -17.92 19.30
CA ASP A 115 -10.80 -16.88 19.99
C ASP A 115 -11.78 -16.30 18.98
N VAL A 116 -12.94 -16.97 18.89
CA VAL A 116 -14.05 -16.65 17.97
C VAL A 116 -14.70 -15.32 18.33
N THR A 117 -14.43 -14.78 19.52
CA THR A 117 -15.16 -13.62 20.03
C THR A 117 -14.74 -12.30 19.37
N HIS A 118 -13.50 -12.20 18.91
CA HIS A 118 -12.97 -10.97 18.32
C HIS A 118 -12.76 -11.07 16.83
N THR A 119 -13.26 -10.05 16.11
CA THR A 119 -12.96 -9.92 14.69
C THR A 119 -11.46 -9.67 14.49
N ARG A 120 -11.01 -10.04 13.30
CA ARG A 120 -9.62 -9.85 12.85
C ARG A 120 -9.18 -8.38 13.01
N GLU A 121 -10.09 -7.47 12.71
CA GLU A 121 -9.89 -6.03 12.79
C GLU A 121 -9.84 -5.54 14.24
N GLU A 122 -10.73 -6.01 15.11
CA GLU A 122 -10.70 -5.68 16.55
C GLU A 122 -9.38 -6.04 17.20
N ARG A 123 -8.86 -7.26 16.97
CA ARG A 123 -7.55 -7.68 17.52
C ARG A 123 -6.41 -6.79 17.04
N TYR A 124 -6.50 -6.28 15.82
CA TYR A 124 -5.51 -5.36 15.29
C TYR A 124 -5.63 -3.96 15.90
N GLN A 125 -6.85 -3.46 16.12
CA GLN A 125 -7.06 -2.19 16.81
C GLN A 125 -6.57 -2.25 18.26
N GLU A 126 -6.85 -3.34 18.99
CA GLU A 126 -6.31 -3.55 20.34
C GLU A 126 -4.77 -3.48 20.35
N PHE A 127 -4.12 -4.18 19.42
CA PHE A 127 -2.68 -4.13 19.25
C PHE A 127 -2.15 -2.71 18.96
N LEU A 128 -2.85 -1.95 18.10
CA LEU A 128 -2.45 -0.58 17.78
C LEU A 128 -2.63 0.37 18.95
N ASP A 129 -3.68 0.18 19.76
CA ASP A 129 -3.92 0.99 20.93
C ASP A 129 -2.88 0.72 22.02
N ASP A 130 -2.48 -0.54 22.20
CA ASP A 130 -1.39 -0.87 23.12
C ASP A 130 -0.05 -0.37 22.61
N TRP A 131 0.22 -0.50 21.30
CA TRP A 131 1.36 0.14 20.66
C TRP A 131 1.39 1.65 20.92
N ARG A 132 0.26 2.35 20.80
CA ARG A 132 0.14 3.80 21.00
C ARG A 132 0.45 4.21 22.44
N LYS A 133 0.07 3.39 23.42
CA LYS A 133 0.33 3.63 24.86
C LYS A 133 1.77 3.39 25.26
N THR A 134 2.52 2.55 24.54
CA THR A 134 3.94 2.30 24.82
C THR A 134 4.77 3.58 24.65
N GLU A 135 5.60 3.92 25.64
CA GLU A 135 6.55 5.02 25.53
C GLU A 135 7.60 4.71 24.46
N LYS A 136 7.73 5.59 23.46
CA LYS A 136 8.59 5.36 22.29
C LYS A 136 9.57 6.50 22.12
N LYS A 137 10.81 6.16 21.79
CA LYS A 137 11.80 7.15 21.36
C LYS A 137 11.36 7.76 20.02
N PRO A 138 11.62 9.05 19.75
CA PRO A 138 11.20 9.70 18.49
C PRO A 138 11.66 8.95 17.23
N GLY A 139 12.87 8.39 17.24
CA GLY A 139 13.38 7.59 16.13
C GLY A 139 12.60 6.30 15.88
N GLN A 140 11.97 5.73 16.92
CA GLN A 140 11.18 4.51 16.77
C GLN A 140 9.83 4.79 16.10
N VAL A 141 9.18 5.91 16.45
CA VAL A 141 7.94 6.35 15.80
C VAL A 141 8.19 6.57 14.32
N GLN A 142 9.24 7.33 13.98
CA GLN A 142 9.60 7.61 12.59
C GLN A 142 9.90 6.33 11.79
N GLN A 143 10.63 5.38 12.37
CA GLN A 143 10.92 4.11 11.69
C GLN A 143 9.65 3.28 11.48
N GLY A 144 8.74 3.27 12.46
CA GLY A 144 7.42 2.66 12.35
C GLY A 144 6.59 3.25 11.20
N GLU A 145 6.57 4.57 11.07
CA GLU A 145 5.89 5.27 9.97
C GLU A 145 6.50 4.93 8.61
N ARG A 146 7.84 4.87 8.49
CA ARG A 146 8.49 4.47 7.23
C ARG A 146 8.05 3.09 6.77
N PHE A 147 7.91 2.13 7.68
CA PHE A 147 7.40 0.81 7.33
C PHE A 147 5.95 0.87 6.82
N VAL A 148 5.09 1.68 7.44
CA VAL A 148 3.71 1.91 6.98
C VAL A 148 3.69 2.46 5.55
N VAL A 149 4.47 3.51 5.30
CA VAL A 149 4.51 4.17 3.98
C VAL A 149 4.97 3.20 2.90
N ILE A 150 6.04 2.44 3.15
CA ILE A 150 6.58 1.49 2.17
C ILE A 150 5.59 0.37 1.90
N LYS A 151 4.96 -0.23 2.93
CA LYS A 151 3.99 -1.32 2.71
C LYS A 151 2.77 -0.84 1.91
N GLU A 152 2.32 0.39 2.14
CA GLU A 152 1.15 0.96 1.47
C GLU A 152 1.48 1.26 0.01
N ALA A 153 2.64 1.87 -0.25
CA ALA A 153 3.10 2.14 -1.61
C ALA A 153 3.24 0.85 -2.43
N CYS A 154 3.83 -0.21 -1.85
CA CYS A 154 3.95 -1.51 -2.53
C CYS A 154 2.58 -2.16 -2.79
N GLY A 155 1.68 -2.16 -1.79
CA GLY A 155 0.35 -2.75 -1.92
C GLY A 155 -0.51 -2.03 -2.96
N ASN A 156 -0.53 -0.70 -2.92
CA ASN A 156 -1.27 0.13 -3.87
C ASN A 156 -0.70 0.00 -5.29
N GLY A 157 0.63 -0.01 -5.43
CA GLY A 157 1.31 -0.24 -6.70
C GLY A 157 0.99 -1.60 -7.30
N PHE A 158 1.01 -2.66 -6.49
CA PHE A 158 0.64 -4.00 -6.91
C PHE A 158 -0.79 -4.03 -7.46
N ILE A 159 -1.78 -3.55 -6.70
CA ILE A 159 -3.19 -3.57 -7.13
C ILE A 159 -3.39 -2.74 -8.41
N ALA A 160 -2.82 -1.54 -8.46
CA ALA A 160 -2.94 -0.66 -9.61
C ALA A 160 -2.44 -1.34 -10.90
N LEU A 161 -1.26 -1.97 -10.84
CA LEU A 161 -0.70 -2.67 -12.00
C LEU A 161 -1.43 -3.97 -12.32
N SER A 162 -1.86 -4.74 -11.32
CA SER A 162 -2.67 -5.95 -11.52
C SER A 162 -3.98 -5.67 -12.25
N LEU A 163 -4.55 -4.47 -12.07
CA LEU A 163 -5.73 -4.04 -12.84
C LEU A 163 -5.34 -3.46 -14.20
N ALA A 164 -4.26 -2.69 -14.29
CA ALA A 164 -3.83 -2.11 -15.57
C ALA A 164 -3.41 -3.18 -16.60
N ILE A 165 -2.76 -4.27 -16.18
CA ILE A 165 -2.28 -5.35 -17.04
C ILE A 165 -3.40 -5.98 -17.89
N PRO A 166 -4.49 -6.53 -17.32
CA PRO A 166 -5.55 -7.16 -18.11
C PRO A 166 -6.26 -6.14 -19.01
N LEU A 167 -6.42 -4.89 -18.58
CA LEU A 167 -6.99 -3.82 -19.39
C LEU A 167 -6.11 -3.51 -20.61
N PHE A 168 -4.80 -3.43 -20.39
CA PHE A 168 -3.83 -3.28 -21.48
C PHE A 168 -3.91 -4.47 -22.45
N VAL A 169 -3.94 -5.70 -21.94
CA VAL A 169 -4.08 -6.91 -22.78
C VAL A 169 -5.35 -6.84 -23.62
N VAL A 170 -6.51 -6.57 -23.01
CA VAL A 170 -7.81 -6.47 -23.69
C VAL A 170 -7.79 -5.39 -24.78
N SER A 171 -7.27 -4.19 -24.47
CA SER A 171 -7.15 -3.11 -25.47
C SER A 171 -6.26 -3.48 -26.68
N ARG A 172 -5.37 -4.45 -26.50
CA ARG A 172 -4.46 -4.94 -27.56
C ARG A 172 -4.96 -6.19 -28.25
N LEU A 173 -5.94 -6.93 -27.73
CA LEU A 173 -6.47 -8.12 -28.40
C LEU A 173 -7.04 -7.82 -29.80
N ALA A 174 -7.47 -6.58 -30.06
CA ALA A 174 -7.95 -6.14 -31.38
C ALA A 174 -6.82 -5.78 -32.37
N ASN A 175 -5.57 -5.71 -31.93
CA ASN A 175 -4.42 -5.28 -32.75
C ASN A 175 -3.30 -6.32 -32.68
N ALA A 176 -2.62 -6.61 -33.80
CA ALA A 176 -1.46 -7.50 -33.77
C ALA A 176 -0.38 -6.90 -32.84
N ALA A 177 -0.16 -7.55 -31.68
CA ALA A 177 0.78 -7.07 -30.69
C ALA A 177 2.22 -7.10 -31.25
N THR A 178 2.94 -6.01 -31.08
CA THR A 178 4.36 -5.93 -31.48
C THR A 178 5.24 -6.62 -30.43
N VAL A 179 6.41 -7.15 -30.84
CA VAL A 179 7.40 -7.74 -29.92
C VAL A 179 7.74 -6.79 -28.76
N LYS A 180 7.87 -5.49 -29.04
CA LYS A 180 8.12 -4.45 -28.02
C LYS A 180 7.01 -4.38 -26.96
N GLN A 181 5.75 -4.52 -27.37
CA GLN A 181 4.61 -4.51 -26.44
C GLN A 181 4.59 -5.75 -25.56
N VAL A 182 4.92 -6.92 -26.12
CA VAL A 182 5.01 -8.18 -25.35
C VAL A 182 6.13 -8.10 -24.32
N VAL A 183 7.33 -7.63 -24.70
CA VAL A 183 8.46 -7.43 -23.78
C VAL A 183 8.10 -6.42 -22.69
N GLY A 184 7.50 -5.28 -23.06
CA GLY A 184 7.04 -4.28 -22.10
C GLY A 184 6.02 -4.85 -21.11
N LEU A 185 5.05 -5.64 -21.58
CA LEU A 185 4.07 -6.31 -20.72
C LEU A 185 4.73 -7.28 -19.75
N ALA A 186 5.68 -8.10 -20.21
CA ALA A 186 6.39 -9.04 -19.36
C ALA A 186 7.17 -8.33 -18.24
N VAL A 187 7.82 -7.20 -18.55
CA VAL A 187 8.50 -6.36 -17.54
C VAL A 187 7.51 -5.83 -16.50
N VAL A 188 6.36 -5.30 -16.94
CA VAL A 188 5.33 -4.77 -16.03
C VAL A 188 4.77 -5.88 -15.13
N VAL A 189 4.52 -7.07 -15.67
CA VAL A 189 4.11 -8.25 -14.89
C VAL A 189 5.17 -8.60 -13.84
N GLY A 190 6.45 -8.65 -14.24
CA GLY A 190 7.57 -8.90 -13.32
C GLY A 190 7.61 -7.89 -12.17
N ILE A 191 7.53 -6.59 -12.47
CA ILE A 191 7.46 -5.52 -11.46
C ILE A 191 6.26 -5.72 -10.52
N THR A 192 5.10 -6.06 -11.09
CA THR A 192 3.86 -6.29 -10.32
C THR A 192 4.04 -7.42 -9.30
N LEU A 193 4.64 -8.54 -9.72
CA LEU A 193 4.95 -9.66 -8.83
C LEU A 193 5.97 -9.28 -7.75
N CYS A 194 7.01 -8.51 -8.11
CA CYS A 194 7.96 -7.99 -7.14
C CYS A 194 7.30 -7.08 -6.09
N LEU A 195 6.38 -6.20 -6.50
CA LEU A 195 5.65 -5.33 -5.58
C LEU A 195 4.76 -6.12 -4.61
N ARG A 196 4.12 -7.20 -5.09
CA ARG A 196 3.37 -8.12 -4.23
C ARG A 196 4.25 -8.73 -3.15
N GLU A 197 5.40 -9.28 -3.53
CA GLU A 197 6.33 -9.92 -2.58
C GLU A 197 6.86 -8.91 -1.57
N MET A 198 7.29 -7.74 -2.05
CA MET A 198 7.75 -6.64 -1.21
C MET A 198 6.67 -6.20 -0.22
N HIS A 199 5.40 -6.10 -0.64
CA HIS A 199 4.29 -5.76 0.25
C HIS A 199 4.21 -6.74 1.42
N PHE A 200 4.21 -8.06 1.17
CA PHE A 200 4.13 -9.05 2.26
C PHE A 200 5.37 -9.05 3.17
N ILE A 201 6.57 -8.89 2.60
CA ILE A 201 7.81 -8.74 3.38
C ILE A 201 7.72 -7.52 4.30
N HIS A 202 7.23 -6.38 3.80
CA HIS A 202 7.12 -5.16 4.58
C HIS A 202 6.02 -5.23 5.65
N VAL A 203 4.91 -5.93 5.39
CA VAL A 203 3.90 -6.24 6.41
C VAL A 203 4.51 -7.07 7.56
N LYS A 204 5.30 -8.11 7.24
CA LYS A 204 6.01 -8.91 8.26
C LYS A 204 7.01 -8.05 9.05
N ARG A 205 7.83 -7.25 8.37
CA ARG A 205 8.84 -6.39 9.00
C ARG A 205 8.23 -5.33 9.90
N GLN A 206 7.16 -4.67 9.46
CA GLN A 206 6.44 -3.68 10.27
C GLN A 206 5.94 -4.30 11.56
N PHE A 207 5.32 -5.47 11.48
CA PHE A 207 4.78 -6.15 12.65
C PHE A 207 5.87 -6.58 13.63
N VAL A 208 6.94 -7.23 13.13
CA VAL A 208 8.08 -7.60 13.98
C VAL A 208 8.67 -6.38 14.67
N TYR A 209 8.78 -5.27 13.94
CA TYR A 209 9.28 -4.02 14.48
C TYR A 209 8.40 -3.49 15.62
N TYR A 210 7.08 -3.47 15.45
CA TYR A 210 6.16 -3.05 16.50
C TYR A 210 6.24 -3.96 17.73
N VAL A 211 6.27 -5.28 17.53
CA VAL A 211 6.42 -6.21 18.65
C VAL A 211 7.71 -5.96 19.42
N GLN A 212 8.84 -5.76 18.72
CA GLN A 212 10.14 -5.50 19.35
C GLN A 212 10.15 -4.24 20.21
N VAL A 213 9.44 -3.20 19.79
CA VAL A 213 9.40 -1.93 20.52
C VAL A 213 8.37 -1.94 21.67
N MET A 214 7.36 -2.83 21.64
CA MET A 214 6.46 -3.05 22.79
C MET A 214 7.06 -3.91 23.90
N ARG A 215 8.16 -4.62 23.63
CA ARG A 215 8.80 -5.43 24.66
C ARG A 215 9.39 -4.50 25.73
N PRO A 216 9.05 -4.75 27.02
CA PRO A 216 9.61 -3.98 28.14
C PRO A 216 11.13 -4.18 28.27
#